data_AF-A0AAI9ZI17-F1
#
_entry.id   AF-A0AAI9ZI17-F1
#
_cell.length_a   1.000
_cell.length_b   1.000
_cell.length_c   1.000
_cell.angle_alpha   90.00
_cell.angle_beta   90.00
_cell.angle_gamma   90.00
#
_symmetry.space_group_name_H-M   'P 1'
#
loop_
_entity.id
_entity.type
_entity.pdbx_description
1 polymer ?
#
loop_
_entity_poly.entity_id
_entity_poly.type
_entity_poly.pdbx_seq_one_letter_code
_entity_poly.pdbx_strand_id
1 'polypeptide(L)'
;MPLGTLSLEANSIHRFAIDTKLCFTYRVAASRVRHLVPSVLELEDEPLMSTSVLDYGMSPVGSYKEFVHQVEVTYKNERFMYSLILILENEAAMFAGREQYGFPKVFANAQRPAGRTVFECEFIPDSRIPSLPTSEKWTLNLRSIPQPCAGTSPAIQELILSTMDWKFTEIWAGHGEITFPRRSALDPWCGVDILRYEGSFFARCVTGELRCRGESFQV
;
A
#
# COMPACT_ATOMS: atom_id res chain seq x y z
N MET A 1 -11.87 -3.08 -26.68
CA MET A 1 -11.33 -4.43 -26.43
C MET A 1 -11.77 -5.38 -27.54
N PRO A 2 -10.86 -6.18 -28.11
CA PRO A 2 -11.18 -7.54 -28.52
C PRO A 2 -10.33 -8.59 -27.77
N LEU A 3 -11.03 -9.61 -27.28
CA LEU A 3 -10.68 -11.02 -27.05
C LEU A 3 -9.20 -11.39 -26.76
N GLY A 4 -8.95 -11.82 -25.51
CA GLY A 4 -8.01 -12.92 -25.27
C GLY A 4 -6.86 -12.69 -24.29
N THR A 5 -7.07 -12.08 -23.11
CA THR A 5 -6.13 -12.23 -21.99
C THR A 5 -6.80 -11.82 -20.67
N LEU A 6 -6.72 -12.71 -19.67
CA LEU A 6 -7.09 -12.56 -18.25
C LEU A 6 -7.98 -11.35 -17.92
N SER A 7 -9.30 -11.51 -18.10
CA SER A 7 -10.27 -10.65 -17.43
C SER A 7 -10.28 -11.06 -15.95
N LEU A 8 -9.63 -10.28 -15.09
CA LEU A 8 -9.96 -10.30 -13.67
C LEU A 8 -11.35 -9.67 -13.55
N GLU A 9 -12.36 -10.48 -13.27
CA GLU A 9 -13.74 -10.00 -13.20
C GLU A 9 -13.86 -8.86 -12.18
N ALA A 10 -14.42 -7.73 -12.62
CA ALA A 10 -14.80 -6.65 -11.71
C ALA A 10 -15.83 -7.22 -10.71
N ASN A 11 -15.51 -7.16 -9.42
CA ASN A 11 -16.22 -7.75 -8.27
C ASN A 11 -15.81 -9.16 -7.83
N SER A 12 -14.75 -9.74 -8.40
CA SER A 12 -14.21 -11.00 -7.87
C SER A 12 -13.43 -10.78 -6.57
N ILE A 13 -13.69 -11.63 -5.56
CA ILE A 13 -12.88 -11.67 -4.34
C ILE A 13 -11.55 -12.34 -4.68
N HIS A 14 -10.46 -11.58 -4.60
CA HIS A 14 -9.13 -12.14 -4.82
C HIS A 14 -8.54 -12.67 -3.53
N ARG A 15 -8.10 -13.93 -3.56
CA ARG A 15 -7.53 -14.63 -2.42
C ARG A 15 -6.00 -14.69 -2.54
N PHE A 16 -5.33 -14.46 -1.43
CA PHE A 16 -3.88 -14.44 -1.33
C PHE A 16 -3.44 -15.36 -0.21
N ALA A 17 -2.38 -16.13 -0.45
CA ALA A 17 -1.56 -16.73 0.60
C ALA A 17 -0.26 -15.93 0.68
N ILE A 18 0.01 -15.39 1.85
CA ILE A 18 1.15 -14.55 2.14
C ILE A 18 2.04 -15.34 3.10
N ASP A 19 3.25 -15.67 2.65
CA ASP A 19 4.21 -16.44 3.43
C ASP A 19 4.70 -15.62 4.60
N THR A 20 5.02 -14.34 4.35
CA THR A 20 5.44 -13.39 5.40
C THR A 20 4.86 -11.99 5.20
N LYS A 21 4.54 -11.32 6.30
CA LYS A 21 4.20 -9.90 6.34
C LYS A 21 4.97 -9.23 7.47
N LEU A 22 5.79 -8.24 7.13
CA LEU A 22 6.43 -7.35 8.08
C LEU A 22 5.76 -5.99 8.00
N CYS A 23 5.42 -5.38 9.12
CA CYS A 23 4.72 -4.10 9.17
C CYS A 23 5.33 -3.18 10.23
N PHE A 24 5.45 -1.90 9.90
CA PHE A 24 5.89 -0.82 10.77
C PHE A 24 4.84 0.28 10.76
N THR A 25 4.42 0.72 11.93
CA THR A 25 3.56 1.89 12.11
C THR A 25 4.32 2.97 12.87
N TYR A 26 4.24 4.19 12.38
CA TYR A 26 5.02 5.31 12.91
C TYR A 26 4.38 6.64 12.52
N ARG A 27 4.83 7.72 13.16
CA ARG A 27 4.31 9.07 12.95
C ARG A 27 5.32 9.92 12.22
N VAL A 28 4.84 10.77 11.33
CA VAL A 28 5.63 11.72 10.55
C VAL A 28 5.01 13.09 10.65
N ALA A 29 5.73 14.16 10.29
CA ALA A 29 5.12 15.49 10.17
C ALA A 29 4.29 15.58 8.87
N ALA A 30 3.07 16.12 8.94
CA ALA A 30 2.18 16.28 7.78
C ALA A 30 2.84 17.02 6.60
N SER A 31 3.69 18.01 6.90
CA SER A 31 4.44 18.78 5.90
C SER A 31 5.34 17.90 5.01
N ARG A 32 5.77 16.73 5.47
CA ARG A 32 6.58 15.77 4.72
C ARG A 32 5.80 14.93 3.72
N VAL A 33 4.50 14.76 3.92
CA VAL A 33 3.66 13.87 3.09
C VAL A 33 2.52 14.58 2.38
N ARG A 34 2.18 15.82 2.78
CA ARG A 34 1.03 16.57 2.23
C ARG A 34 1.04 16.68 0.71
N HIS A 35 2.22 16.86 0.11
CA HIS A 35 2.36 17.00 -1.34
C HIS A 35 2.11 15.69 -2.13
N LEU A 36 1.99 14.55 -1.43
CA LEU A 36 1.69 13.23 -2.01
C LEU A 36 0.21 12.85 -1.86
N VAL A 37 -0.56 13.63 -1.10
CA VAL A 37 -1.93 13.34 -0.73
C VAL A 37 -2.86 14.31 -1.47
N PRO A 38 -3.92 13.82 -2.16
CA PRO A 38 -4.92 14.66 -2.79
C PRO A 38 -5.49 15.71 -1.85
N SER A 39 -5.76 16.92 -2.37
CA SER A 39 -6.19 18.05 -1.54
C SER A 39 -7.53 17.83 -0.84
N VAL A 40 -8.40 17.00 -1.41
CA VAL A 40 -9.71 16.61 -0.87
C VAL A 40 -9.61 15.73 0.38
N LEU A 41 -8.44 15.17 0.66
CA LEU A 41 -8.18 14.35 1.84
C LEU A 41 -7.51 15.21 2.92
N GLU A 42 -7.92 15.02 4.16
CA GLU A 42 -7.39 15.72 5.32
C GLU A 42 -6.30 14.88 5.99
N LEU A 43 -5.30 15.56 6.57
CA LEU A 43 -4.22 14.95 7.35
C LEU A 43 -4.21 15.57 8.75
N GLU A 44 -3.99 14.75 9.77
CA GLU A 44 -3.58 15.22 11.10
C GLU A 44 -2.20 15.91 11.00
N ASP A 45 -1.81 16.71 11.99
CA ASP A 45 -0.47 17.33 12.03
C ASP A 45 0.66 16.27 12.06
N GLU A 46 0.40 15.15 12.71
CA GLU A 46 1.27 14.00 12.80
C GLU A 46 0.55 12.73 12.32
N PRO A 47 0.31 12.54 11.01
CA PRO A 47 -0.46 11.42 10.52
C PRO A 47 0.26 10.09 10.79
N LEU A 48 -0.53 9.03 11.01
CA LEU A 48 -0.01 7.68 11.13
C LEU A 48 0.40 7.16 9.76
N MET A 49 1.63 6.71 9.64
CA MET A 49 2.13 5.98 8.49
C MET A 49 2.11 4.49 8.77
N SER A 50 1.90 3.70 7.72
CA SER A 50 2.07 2.26 7.73
C SER A 50 2.95 1.87 6.55
N THR A 51 4.04 1.16 6.85
CA THR A 51 4.86 0.51 5.83
C THR A 51 4.81 -0.99 6.02
N SER A 52 4.50 -1.74 4.97
CA SER A 52 4.54 -3.19 4.99
C SER A 52 5.44 -3.74 3.89
N VAL A 53 6.12 -4.84 4.19
CA VAL A 53 6.77 -5.71 3.20
C VAL A 53 6.07 -7.06 3.25
N LEU A 54 5.60 -7.53 2.10
CA LEU A 54 4.85 -8.76 1.95
C LEU A 54 5.56 -9.69 0.99
N ASP A 55 5.56 -10.98 1.34
CA ASP A 55 5.93 -12.07 0.45
C ASP A 55 4.67 -12.87 0.12
N TYR A 56 4.10 -12.63 -1.06
CA TYR A 56 2.94 -13.36 -1.54
C TYR A 56 3.40 -14.69 -2.13
N GLY A 57 3.24 -15.78 -1.37
CA GLY A 57 3.53 -17.14 -1.83
C GLY A 57 2.53 -17.63 -2.89
N MET A 58 1.27 -17.17 -2.83
CA MET A 58 0.25 -17.44 -3.84
C MET A 58 -0.70 -16.25 -4.02
N SER A 59 -0.98 -15.91 -5.27
CA SER A 59 -1.99 -14.94 -5.69
C SER A 59 -2.63 -15.37 -7.03
N PRO A 60 -3.71 -14.71 -7.48
CA PRO A 60 -4.30 -14.99 -8.80
C PRO A 60 -3.33 -14.79 -9.97
N VAL A 61 -2.21 -14.07 -9.76
CA VAL A 61 -1.23 -13.70 -10.78
C VAL A 61 0.18 -14.21 -10.44
N GLY A 62 0.28 -15.24 -9.61
CA GLY A 62 1.55 -15.86 -9.19
C GLY A 62 2.12 -15.26 -7.90
N SER A 63 3.32 -15.71 -7.51
CA SER A 63 4.03 -15.19 -6.34
C SER A 63 4.76 -13.88 -6.65
N TYR A 64 4.91 -13.04 -5.62
CA TYR A 64 5.67 -11.79 -5.72
C TYR A 64 5.92 -11.17 -4.36
N LYS A 65 6.92 -10.30 -4.28
CA LYS A 65 7.13 -9.42 -3.13
C LYS A 65 6.55 -8.04 -3.37
N GLU A 66 6.02 -7.45 -2.32
CA GLU A 66 5.43 -6.11 -2.37
C GLU A 66 5.83 -5.28 -1.16
N PHE A 67 6.28 -4.07 -1.44
CA PHE A 67 6.39 -3.00 -0.47
C PHE A 67 5.14 -2.13 -0.59
N VAL A 68 4.50 -1.83 0.53
CA VAL A 68 3.28 -1.03 0.61
C VAL A 68 3.54 0.11 1.58
N HIS A 69 3.30 1.35 1.14
CA HIS A 69 3.51 2.54 1.95
C HIS A 69 2.28 3.43 1.92
N GLN A 70 1.72 3.66 3.10
CA GLN A 70 0.41 4.29 3.27
C GLN A 70 0.46 5.34 4.38
N VAL A 71 -0.42 6.33 4.26
CA VAL A 71 -0.64 7.37 5.26
C VAL A 71 -2.11 7.40 5.66
N GLU A 72 -2.38 7.57 6.93
CA GLU A 72 -3.74 7.75 7.42
C GLU A 72 -4.26 9.13 7.05
N VAL A 73 -5.45 9.16 6.47
CA VAL A 73 -6.14 10.37 6.03
C VAL A 73 -7.57 10.37 6.55
N THR A 74 -8.21 11.54 6.55
CA THR A 74 -9.65 11.68 6.76
C THR A 74 -10.32 12.13 5.47
N TYR A 75 -11.46 11.53 5.15
CA TYR A 75 -12.33 11.96 4.06
C TYR A 75 -13.77 11.90 4.53
N LYS A 76 -14.49 13.04 4.46
CA LYS A 76 -15.89 13.14 4.91
C LYS A 76 -16.11 12.61 6.34
N ASN A 77 -15.21 12.94 7.26
CA ASN A 77 -15.20 12.52 8.67
C ASN A 77 -14.95 11.01 8.91
N GLU A 78 -14.51 10.26 7.90
CA GLU A 78 -14.10 8.86 8.04
C GLU A 78 -12.58 8.71 7.81
N ARG A 79 -11.93 7.84 8.60
CA ARG A 79 -10.49 7.58 8.52
C ARG A 79 -10.19 6.44 7.56
N PHE A 80 -9.17 6.63 6.72
CA PHE A 80 -8.71 5.64 5.75
C PHE A 80 -7.18 5.55 5.75
N MET A 81 -6.64 4.43 5.27
CA MET A 81 -5.24 4.38 4.84
C MET A 81 -5.16 4.73 3.36
N TYR A 82 -4.58 5.88 3.02
CA TYR A 82 -4.32 6.25 1.64
C TYR A 82 -2.98 5.67 1.16
N SER A 83 -2.99 4.97 0.03
CA SER A 83 -1.76 4.41 -0.54
C SER A 83 -0.95 5.49 -1.23
N LEU A 84 0.30 5.68 -0.79
CA LEU A 84 1.26 6.59 -1.41
C LEU A 84 2.00 5.93 -2.56
N ILE A 85 2.52 4.72 -2.31
CA ILE A 85 3.20 3.92 -3.32
C ILE A 85 3.17 2.44 -2.94
N LEU A 86 3.08 1.60 -3.95
CA LEU A 86 3.35 0.17 -3.84
C LEU A 86 4.46 -0.19 -4.83
N ILE A 87 5.43 -1.00 -4.40
CA ILE A 87 6.56 -1.44 -5.23
C ILE A 87 6.58 -2.95 -5.27
N LEU A 88 6.65 -3.53 -6.46
CA LEU A 88 6.61 -4.97 -6.65
C LEU A 88 7.30 -5.39 -7.94
N GLU A 89 7.62 -6.69 -8.01
CA GLU A 89 8.33 -7.32 -9.14
C GLU A 89 7.41 -8.17 -10.04
N ASN A 90 6.10 -7.91 -10.02
CA ASN A 90 5.11 -8.64 -10.82
C ASN A 90 4.22 -7.68 -11.62
N GLU A 91 4.37 -7.71 -12.95
CA GLU A 91 3.67 -6.82 -13.87
C GLU A 91 2.16 -7.05 -13.90
N ALA A 92 1.71 -8.31 -13.85
CA ALA A 92 0.29 -8.63 -13.84
C ALA A 92 -0.40 -8.07 -12.58
N ALA A 93 0.26 -8.21 -11.42
CA ALA A 93 -0.18 -7.60 -10.16
C ALA A 93 -0.16 -6.07 -10.22
N MET A 94 0.80 -5.47 -10.94
CA MET A 94 0.88 -4.03 -11.17
C MET A 94 -0.30 -3.53 -12.00
N PHE A 95 -0.53 -4.09 -13.19
CA PHE A 95 -1.61 -3.67 -14.09
C PHE A 95 -2.98 -3.86 -13.44
N ALA A 96 -3.26 -5.04 -12.91
CA ALA A 96 -4.51 -5.33 -12.22
C ALA A 96 -4.75 -4.36 -11.04
N GLY A 97 -3.72 -4.16 -10.21
CA GLY A 97 -3.79 -3.26 -9.06
C GLY A 97 -4.12 -1.81 -9.44
N ARG A 98 -3.47 -1.30 -10.49
CA ARG A 98 -3.65 0.08 -10.97
C ARG A 98 -5.01 0.28 -11.62
N GLU A 99 -5.40 -0.62 -12.51
CA GLU A 99 -6.60 -0.47 -13.34
C GLU A 99 -7.87 -0.73 -12.55
N GLN A 100 -7.89 -1.75 -11.68
CA GLN A 100 -9.09 -2.13 -10.95
C GLN A 100 -9.26 -1.35 -9.65
N TYR A 101 -8.17 -1.17 -8.89
CA TYR A 101 -8.24 -0.67 -7.52
C TYR A 101 -7.58 0.69 -7.32
N GLY A 102 -6.95 1.25 -8.36
CA GLY A 102 -6.22 2.52 -8.27
C GLY A 102 -4.94 2.46 -7.44
N PHE A 103 -4.43 1.27 -7.09
CA PHE A 103 -3.19 1.17 -6.30
C PHE A 103 -2.03 1.82 -7.07
N PRO A 104 -1.24 2.71 -6.44
CA PRO A 104 -0.10 3.39 -7.07
C PRO A 104 1.11 2.46 -7.20
N LYS A 105 0.93 1.35 -7.93
CA LYS A 105 1.95 0.33 -8.14
C LYS A 105 2.98 0.78 -9.16
N VAL A 106 4.25 0.54 -8.85
CA VAL A 106 5.38 0.69 -9.77
C VAL A 106 6.22 -0.57 -9.78
N PHE A 107 6.73 -0.92 -10.96
CA PHE A 107 7.60 -2.09 -11.11
C PHE A 107 9.00 -1.76 -10.60
N ALA A 108 9.47 -2.52 -9.63
CA ALA A 108 10.87 -2.56 -9.20
C ALA A 108 11.12 -3.73 -8.24
N ASN A 109 12.38 -4.13 -8.14
CA ASN A 109 12.85 -4.98 -7.06
C ASN A 109 13.19 -4.10 -5.84
N ALA A 110 13.70 -4.66 -4.75
CA ALA A 110 14.15 -3.88 -3.57
C ALA A 110 15.18 -2.77 -3.90
N GLN A 111 15.71 -2.77 -5.13
CA GLN A 111 16.55 -1.72 -5.69
C GLN A 111 15.82 -0.99 -6.84
N ARG A 112 15.67 0.34 -6.74
CA ARG A 112 15.07 1.18 -7.79
C ARG A 112 15.80 2.52 -7.94
N PRO A 113 16.48 2.80 -9.08
CA PRO A 113 16.89 1.86 -10.14
C PRO A 113 17.77 0.71 -9.62
N ALA A 114 18.13 -0.26 -10.47
CA ALA A 114 19.06 -1.33 -10.07
C ALA A 114 20.34 -0.74 -9.44
N GLY A 115 20.78 -1.30 -8.32
CA GLY A 115 21.88 -0.76 -7.51
C GLY A 115 21.51 0.38 -6.54
N ARG A 116 20.24 0.79 -6.49
CA ARG A 116 19.77 1.84 -5.57
C ARG A 116 18.78 1.29 -4.54
N THR A 117 19.25 1.07 -3.32
CA THR A 117 18.40 0.70 -2.18
C THR A 117 17.35 1.77 -1.92
N VAL A 118 16.09 1.34 -1.86
CA VAL A 118 14.94 2.22 -1.69
C VAL A 118 14.59 2.39 -0.21
N PHE A 119 14.61 1.29 0.53
CA PHE A 119 14.41 1.23 1.96
C PHE A 119 15.28 0.10 2.54
N GLU A 120 15.59 0.20 3.82
CA GLU A 120 16.19 -0.87 4.63
C GLU A 120 15.31 -1.04 5.86
N CYS A 121 15.16 -2.28 6.34
CA CYS A 121 14.38 -2.51 7.54
C CYS A 121 14.95 -3.66 8.36
N GLU A 122 14.83 -3.52 9.68
CA GLU A 122 15.24 -4.51 10.66
C GLU A 122 14.06 -4.81 11.59
N PHE A 123 13.98 -6.05 12.08
CA PHE A 123 12.96 -6.45 13.03
C PHE A 123 13.51 -7.50 13.98
N ILE A 124 13.29 -7.28 15.27
CA ILE A 124 13.70 -8.16 16.36
C ILE A 124 12.41 -8.61 17.06
N PRO A 125 12.03 -9.90 16.97
CA PRO A 125 10.83 -10.40 17.62
C PRO A 125 10.98 -10.43 19.14
N ASP A 126 9.99 -9.90 19.86
CA ASP A 126 9.95 -9.94 21.33
C ASP A 126 9.04 -11.05 21.84
N SER A 127 7.81 -11.11 21.33
CA SER A 127 6.80 -12.06 21.80
C SER A 127 5.82 -12.45 20.72
N ARG A 128 5.37 -13.71 20.76
CA ARG A 128 4.26 -14.18 19.94
C ARG A 128 2.94 -13.67 20.52
N ILE A 129 2.11 -13.07 19.69
CA ILE A 129 0.80 -12.52 20.08
C ILE A 129 -0.34 -13.28 19.39
N PRO A 130 -1.52 -13.41 20.05
CA PRO A 130 -2.62 -14.18 19.50
C PRO A 130 -3.39 -13.45 18.39
N SER A 131 -3.37 -12.12 18.41
CA SER A 131 -4.07 -11.28 17.45
C SER A 131 -3.47 -9.87 17.44
N LEU A 132 -3.67 -9.15 16.34
CA LEU A 132 -3.41 -7.71 16.26
C LEU A 132 -4.64 -6.93 16.75
N PRO A 133 -4.48 -5.69 17.22
CA PRO A 133 -5.61 -4.81 17.50
C PRO A 133 -6.52 -4.70 16.27
N THR A 134 -7.82 -4.94 16.46
CA THR A 134 -8.79 -4.81 15.38
C THR A 134 -8.85 -3.36 14.93
N SER A 135 -8.52 -3.13 13.67
CA SER A 135 -8.65 -1.84 13.04
C SER A 135 -9.14 -2.09 11.62
N GLU A 136 -10.45 -2.00 11.41
CA GLU A 136 -11.04 -1.98 10.07
C GLU A 136 -10.65 -0.67 9.38
N LYS A 137 -9.44 -0.61 8.85
CA LYS A 137 -8.98 0.51 8.04
C LYS A 137 -9.13 0.12 6.59
N TRP A 138 -10.19 0.63 5.98
CA TRP A 138 -10.30 0.65 4.54
C TRP A 138 -9.13 1.41 3.94
N THR A 139 -8.66 0.92 2.80
CA THR A 139 -7.65 1.56 1.97
C THR A 139 -8.34 2.42 0.92
N LEU A 140 -7.86 3.65 0.78
CA LEU A 140 -8.31 4.60 -0.23
C LEU A 140 -7.20 4.78 -1.27
N ASN A 141 -7.54 4.71 -2.55
CA ASN A 141 -6.57 4.85 -3.62
C ASN A 141 -7.10 5.81 -4.69
N LEU A 142 -6.22 6.62 -5.29
CA LEU A 142 -6.59 7.47 -6.42
C LEU A 142 -6.38 6.73 -7.74
N ARG A 143 -7.48 6.34 -8.40
CA ARG A 143 -7.43 5.84 -9.78
C ARG A 143 -7.44 7.02 -10.73
N SER A 144 -6.33 7.23 -11.43
CA SER A 144 -6.17 8.28 -12.44
C SER A 144 -5.75 7.66 -13.77
N ILE A 145 -6.62 7.75 -14.79
CA ILE A 145 -6.34 7.25 -16.15
C ILE A 145 -6.33 8.45 -17.10
N PRO A 146 -5.19 8.77 -17.74
CA PRO A 146 -5.08 9.93 -18.62
C PRO A 146 -5.89 9.73 -19.91
N GLN A 147 -6.21 10.83 -20.58
CA GLN A 147 -6.65 10.77 -21.97
C GLN A 147 -5.45 10.61 -22.91
N PRO A 148 -5.66 10.07 -24.13
CA PRO A 148 -4.62 10.04 -25.16
C PRO A 148 -4.17 11.43 -25.61
N CYS A 149 -5.03 12.44 -25.45
CA CYS A 149 -4.74 13.83 -25.83
C CYS A 149 -3.91 14.51 -24.75
N ALA A 150 -2.73 15.02 -25.13
CA ALA A 150 -1.89 15.79 -24.20
C ALA A 150 -2.61 17.07 -23.73
N GLY A 151 -2.45 17.40 -22.45
CA GLY A 151 -2.97 18.64 -21.86
C GLY A 151 -4.46 18.63 -21.50
N THR A 152 -5.17 17.51 -21.66
CA THR A 152 -6.56 17.38 -21.19
C THR A 152 -6.60 16.75 -19.80
N SER A 153 -7.71 16.99 -19.09
CA SER A 153 -7.98 16.34 -17.81
C SER A 153 -8.04 14.81 -17.98
N PRO A 154 -7.71 14.03 -16.93
CA PRO A 154 -7.81 12.57 -16.97
C PRO A 154 -9.19 12.10 -17.42
N ALA A 155 -9.24 10.97 -18.14
CA ALA A 155 -10.49 10.32 -18.52
C ALA A 155 -11.22 9.74 -17.30
N ILE A 156 -10.45 9.28 -16.31
CA ILE A 156 -10.93 8.78 -15.03
C ILE A 156 -10.08 9.41 -13.94
N GLN A 157 -10.73 9.96 -12.93
CA GLN A 157 -10.10 10.48 -11.72
C GLN A 157 -11.04 10.29 -10.54
N GLU A 158 -10.79 9.28 -9.73
CA GLU A 158 -11.69 8.91 -8.64
C GLU A 158 -10.95 8.22 -7.49
N LEU A 159 -11.51 8.33 -6.30
CA LEU A 159 -11.07 7.56 -5.13
C LEU A 159 -11.80 6.22 -5.12
N ILE A 160 -11.02 5.15 -5.10
CA ILE A 160 -11.48 3.77 -4.99
C ILE A 160 -11.25 3.28 -3.57
N LEU A 161 -12.29 2.68 -2.99
CA LEU A 161 -12.25 2.10 -1.67
C LEU A 161 -12.03 0.59 -1.74
N SER A 162 -10.97 0.10 -1.11
CA SER A 162 -10.66 -1.33 -1.03
C SER A 162 -10.31 -1.76 0.40
N THR A 163 -10.50 -3.03 0.71
CA THR A 163 -10.08 -3.62 1.98
C THR A 163 -9.39 -4.95 1.71
N MET A 164 -8.43 -5.29 2.57
CA MET A 164 -7.85 -6.62 2.62
C MET A 164 -8.26 -7.25 3.95
N ASP A 165 -9.11 -8.27 3.89
CA ASP A 165 -9.52 -9.01 5.08
C ASP A 165 -8.42 -10.02 5.41
N TRP A 166 -7.63 -9.70 6.43
CA TRP A 166 -6.48 -10.51 6.84
C TRP A 166 -6.89 -11.58 7.85
N LYS A 167 -6.37 -12.79 7.67
CA LYS A 167 -6.34 -13.83 8.72
C LYS A 167 -4.90 -14.22 8.98
N PHE A 168 -4.48 -14.01 10.21
CA PHE A 168 -3.12 -14.27 10.66
C PHE A 168 -3.07 -15.60 11.42
N THR A 169 -2.09 -16.43 11.07
CA THR A 169 -1.86 -17.71 11.76
C THR A 169 -0.80 -17.57 12.85
N GLU A 170 0.27 -16.85 12.56
CA GLU A 170 1.39 -16.66 13.46
C GLU A 170 1.85 -15.20 13.41
N ILE A 171 1.85 -14.53 14.56
CA ILE A 171 2.19 -13.11 14.68
C ILE A 171 3.20 -12.93 15.82
N TRP A 172 4.21 -12.10 15.59
CA TRP A 172 5.13 -11.64 16.61
C TRP A 172 5.09 -10.11 16.65
N ALA A 173 4.89 -9.59 17.85
CA ALA A 173 5.24 -8.21 18.15
C ALA A 173 6.75 -8.14 18.42
N GLY A 174 7.35 -6.99 18.12
CA GLY A 174 8.77 -6.80 18.32
C GLY A 174 9.18 -5.35 18.16
N HIS A 175 10.47 -5.12 18.24
CA HIS A 175 11.07 -3.86 17.84
C HIS A 175 11.40 -3.89 16.36
N GLY A 176 11.07 -2.83 15.64
CA GLY A 176 11.36 -2.75 14.21
C GLY A 176 11.72 -1.35 13.78
N GLU A 177 12.67 -1.27 12.86
CA GLU A 177 13.15 -0.02 12.30
C GLU A 177 13.06 -0.08 10.77
N ILE A 178 12.70 1.04 10.15
CA ILE A 178 12.77 1.24 8.71
C ILE A 178 13.47 2.55 8.39
N THR A 179 14.38 2.51 7.43
CA THR A 179 15.13 3.68 6.95
C THR A 179 14.94 3.86 5.45
N PHE A 180 14.99 5.13 5.03
CA PHE A 180 14.90 5.52 3.62
C PHE A 180 16.21 6.23 3.25
N PRO A 181 17.25 5.47 2.85
CA PRO A 181 18.63 5.97 2.84
C PRO A 181 18.89 7.08 1.83
N ARG A 182 18.03 7.27 0.82
CA ARG A 182 18.20 8.31 -0.19
C ARG A 182 16.90 9.05 -0.50
N ARG A 183 16.99 10.38 -0.50
CA ARG A 183 15.94 11.27 -0.97
C ARG A 183 16.13 11.57 -2.46
N SER A 184 15.09 11.37 -3.26
CA SER A 184 15.07 11.72 -4.69
C SER A 184 13.85 12.56 -4.99
N ALA A 185 13.95 13.49 -5.94
CA ALA A 185 12.76 14.08 -6.57
C ALA A 185 11.90 13.02 -7.31
N LEU A 186 12.50 11.90 -7.73
CA LEU A 186 11.82 10.76 -8.35
C LEU A 186 11.07 9.86 -7.36
N ASP A 187 11.44 9.92 -6.08
CA ASP A 187 10.90 9.08 -5.01
C ASP A 187 10.57 9.97 -3.80
N PRO A 188 9.65 10.95 -3.97
CA PRO A 188 9.37 11.96 -2.94
C PRO A 188 8.76 11.35 -1.67
N TRP A 189 8.17 10.16 -1.79
CA TRP A 189 7.63 9.34 -0.70
C TRP A 189 8.71 8.79 0.25
N CYS A 190 9.99 8.74 -0.15
CA CYS A 190 11.11 8.41 0.74
C CYS A 190 11.49 9.59 1.66
N GLY A 191 11.01 10.81 1.39
CA GLY A 191 11.37 12.04 2.10
C GLY A 191 10.71 12.22 3.46
N VAL A 192 10.42 11.12 4.17
CA VAL A 192 9.74 11.15 5.46
C VAL A 192 10.73 11.10 6.61
N ASP A 193 10.58 12.04 7.56
CA ASP A 193 11.28 12.00 8.84
C ASP A 193 10.37 11.30 9.85
N ILE A 194 10.80 10.15 10.37
CA ILE A 194 10.05 9.41 11.40
C ILE A 194 10.20 10.16 12.73
N LEU A 195 9.08 10.61 13.29
CA LEU A 195 9.04 11.29 14.58
C LEU A 195 9.07 10.31 15.75
N ARG A 196 8.29 9.22 15.63
CA ARG A 196 8.25 8.11 16.59
C ARG A 196 7.64 6.86 15.96
N TYR A 197 8.03 5.69 16.45
CA TYR A 197 7.37 4.42 16.15
C TYR A 197 6.17 4.21 17.06
N GLU A 198 5.08 3.71 16.49
CA GLU A 198 3.84 3.33 17.19
C GLU A 198 3.75 1.80 17.35
N GLY A 199 4.44 1.04 16.48
CA GLY A 199 4.57 -0.40 16.62
C GLY A 199 5.18 -1.07 15.40
N SER A 200 5.50 -2.36 15.54
CA SER A 200 5.84 -3.22 14.43
C SER A 200 5.42 -4.65 14.72
N PHE A 201 5.18 -5.41 13.67
CA PHE A 201 4.91 -6.83 13.79
C PHE A 201 5.42 -7.60 12.57
N PHE A 202 5.80 -8.83 12.82
CA PHE A 202 6.06 -9.84 11.80
C PHE A 202 4.95 -10.89 11.86
N ALA A 203 4.54 -11.43 10.72
CA ALA A 203 3.58 -12.51 10.65
C ALA A 203 3.96 -13.53 9.58
N ARG A 204 3.61 -14.80 9.83
CA ARG A 204 3.74 -15.91 8.87
C ARG A 204 2.39 -16.55 8.56
N CYS A 205 2.31 -17.16 7.39
CA CYS A 205 1.15 -17.92 6.92
C CYS A 205 -0.14 -17.09 7.05
N VAL A 206 -0.13 -15.92 6.43
CA VAL A 206 -1.24 -14.98 6.43
C VAL A 206 -2.10 -15.27 5.20
N THR A 207 -3.41 -15.19 5.34
CA THR A 207 -4.31 -15.17 4.18
C THR A 207 -4.99 -13.81 4.07
N GLY A 208 -5.19 -13.36 2.84
CA GLY A 208 -5.85 -12.09 2.53
C GLY A 208 -6.98 -12.30 1.53
N GLU A 209 -8.11 -11.63 1.75
CA GLU A 209 -9.16 -11.46 0.76
C GLU A 209 -9.25 -9.99 0.37
N LEU A 210 -8.88 -9.65 -0.86
CA LEU A 210 -9.02 -8.29 -1.38
C LEU A 210 -10.45 -8.10 -1.87
N ARG A 211 -11.09 -7.03 -1.37
CA ARG A 211 -12.43 -6.61 -1.74
C ARG A 211 -12.40 -5.14 -2.16
N CYS A 212 -13.18 -4.81 -3.17
CA CYS A 212 -13.44 -3.43 -3.56
C CYS A 212 -14.90 -3.12 -3.25
N ARG A 213 -15.15 -1.93 -2.69
CA ARG A 213 -16.51 -1.43 -2.61
C ARG A 213 -16.83 -0.87 -3.99
N GLY A 214 -17.94 -1.27 -4.59
CA GLY A 214 -18.39 -0.75 -5.89
C GLY A 214 -18.74 0.76 -5.90
N GLU A 215 -18.44 1.46 -4.81
CA GLU A 215 -18.58 2.91 -4.67
C GLU A 215 -17.22 3.56 -4.96
N SER A 216 -17.19 4.48 -5.93
CA SER A 216 -16.09 5.40 -6.13
C SER A 216 -16.51 6.82 -5.78
N PHE A 217 -15.56 7.63 -5.30
CA PHE A 217 -15.80 9.04 -5.03
C PHE A 217 -15.10 9.89 -6.07
N GLN A 218 -15.83 10.76 -6.75
CA GLN A 218 -15.24 11.72 -7.68
C GLN A 218 -14.38 12.74 -6.92
N VAL A 219 -13.26 13.14 -7.52
CA VAL A 219 -12.26 14.06 -6.96
C VAL A 219 -12.24 15.35 -7.73
#